data_AF-A0A1Y4ENJ0-F1
#
_entry.id   AF-A0A1Y4ENJ0-F1
#
_cell.length_a   1.000
_cell.length_b   1.000
_cell.length_c   1.000
_cell.angle_alpha   90.00
_cell.angle_beta   90.00
_cell.angle_gamma   90.00
#
_symmetry.space_group_name_H-M   'P 1'
#
loop_
_entity.id
_entity.type
_entity.pdbx_description
1 polymer ?
#
loop_
_entity_poly.entity_id
_entity_poly.type
_entity_poly.pdbx_seq_one_letter_code
_entity_poly.pdbx_strand_id
1 'polypeptide(L)'
;MDTATYILIGVLCLAVLYFVWLVYLICKIRSGRAASRAESRQARYLAVSAGTDTEGKSKEAVTVSVETTHFYAPDGTEIDASQYEPFVVSGNSMSLCGIYDKDLLLVAKGFESSQLTDLPKIAVIKRRNAKPDEIQYKVRRAWKTCLITDDLQAVIREVLASAAFKKLQAAEECPDKDVLITDFFETRLKSYKTYYPDCDREQSDFHRIVISTTLHTDINEVRFSIHPLKDVKGIVAYSFTVPLPSA
;
A
#
# COMPACT_ATOMS: atom_id res chain seq x y z
N MET A 1 4.93 -9.17 -75.20
CA MET A 1 5.23 -8.04 -74.30
C MET A 1 6.58 -7.50 -74.67
N ASP A 2 6.63 -6.23 -74.94
CA ASP A 2 7.81 -5.40 -75.19
C ASP A 2 8.65 -5.23 -73.92
N THR A 3 9.97 -5.10 -74.08
CA THR A 3 10.95 -4.98 -72.99
C THR A 3 10.61 -3.84 -72.03
N ALA A 4 10.01 -2.76 -72.53
CA ALA A 4 9.53 -1.63 -71.74
C ALA A 4 8.47 -2.03 -70.71
N THR A 5 7.56 -2.93 -71.07
CA THR A 5 6.49 -3.42 -70.19
C THR A 5 7.07 -4.28 -69.05
N TYR A 6 8.07 -5.12 -69.32
CA TYR A 6 8.76 -5.90 -68.28
C TYR A 6 9.54 -5.01 -67.31
N ILE A 7 10.19 -3.96 -67.81
CA ILE A 7 10.90 -2.98 -66.97
C ILE A 7 9.90 -2.26 -66.07
N LEU A 8 8.76 -1.81 -66.62
CA LEU A 8 7.72 -1.12 -65.85
C LEU A 8 7.15 -2.00 -64.72
N ILE A 9 6.85 -3.27 -65.01
CA ILE A 9 6.36 -4.23 -64.00
C ILE A 9 7.43 -4.45 -62.92
N GLY A 10 8.70 -4.61 -63.30
CA GLY A 10 9.80 -4.79 -62.35
C GLY A 10 9.96 -3.59 -61.40
N VAL A 11 9.88 -2.36 -61.92
CA VAL A 11 9.92 -1.14 -61.12
C VAL A 11 8.73 -1.05 -60.18
N LEU A 12 7.52 -1.41 -60.66
CA LEU A 12 6.31 -1.41 -59.83
C LEU A 12 6.41 -2.43 -58.68
N CYS A 13 6.89 -3.65 -58.96
CA CYS A 13 7.09 -4.67 -57.93
C CYS A 13 8.10 -4.23 -56.87
N LEU A 14 9.21 -3.60 -57.28
CA LEU A 14 10.20 -3.04 -56.34
C LEU A 14 9.60 -1.91 -55.49
N ALA A 15 8.77 -1.04 -56.06
CA ALA A 15 8.10 0.03 -55.33
C ALA A 15 7.13 -0.51 -54.28
N VAL A 16 6.36 -1.56 -54.60
CA VAL A 16 5.45 -2.22 -53.63
C VAL A 16 6.24 -2.90 -52.52
N LEU A 17 7.31 -3.63 -52.85
CA LEU A 17 8.16 -4.28 -51.85
C LEU A 17 8.80 -3.25 -50.90
N TYR A 18 9.28 -2.13 -51.44
CA TYR A 18 9.81 -1.03 -50.62
C TYR A 18 8.74 -0.43 -49.72
N PHE A 19 7.52 -0.21 -50.22
CA PHE A 19 6.42 0.31 -49.41
C PHE A 19 6.04 -0.63 -48.27
N VAL A 20 5.93 -1.94 -48.53
CA VAL A 20 5.65 -2.96 -47.49
C VAL A 20 6.76 -2.97 -46.44
N TRP A 21 8.03 -2.90 -46.86
CA TRP A 21 9.16 -2.82 -45.94
C TRP A 21 9.14 -1.55 -45.08
N LEU A 22 8.79 -0.39 -45.67
CA LEU A 22 8.67 0.88 -44.96
C LEU A 22 7.53 0.84 -43.93
N VAL A 23 6.36 0.30 -44.28
CA VAL A 23 5.23 0.12 -43.36
C VAL A 23 5.62 -0.82 -42.21
N TYR A 24 6.29 -1.93 -42.50
CA TYR A 24 6.81 -2.84 -41.48
C TYR A 24 7.77 -2.13 -40.52
N LEU A 25 8.71 -1.33 -41.04
CA LEU A 25 9.67 -0.59 -40.23
C LEU A 25 8.97 0.44 -39.32
N ILE A 26 8.00 1.18 -39.85
CA ILE A 26 7.20 2.16 -39.08
C ILE A 26 6.43 1.44 -37.96
N CYS A 27 5.77 0.32 -38.27
CA CYS A 27 5.05 -0.48 -37.27
C CYS A 27 6.00 -1.01 -36.19
N LYS A 28 7.18 -1.51 -36.56
CA LYS A 28 8.20 -2.02 -35.62
C LYS A 28 8.77 -0.92 -34.72
N ILE A 29 9.00 0.28 -35.25
CA ILE A 29 9.45 1.43 -34.46
C ILE A 29 8.34 1.90 -33.51
N ARG A 30 7.08 1.91 -33.97
CA ARG A 30 5.93 2.28 -33.13
C ARG A 30 5.72 1.29 -31.99
N SER A 31 5.79 0.00 -32.25
CA SER A 31 5.66 -1.02 -31.20
C SER A 31 6.83 -0.95 -30.21
N GLY A 32 8.06 -0.77 -30.68
CA GLY A 32 9.23 -0.59 -29.80
C GLY A 32 9.14 0.67 -28.92
N ARG A 33 8.66 1.80 -29.47
CA ARG A 33 8.40 3.02 -28.69
C ARG A 33 7.25 2.85 -27.70
N ALA A 34 6.20 2.12 -28.06
CA ALA A 34 5.09 1.84 -27.15
C ALA A 34 5.54 0.94 -25.98
N ALA A 35 6.33 -0.10 -26.25
CA ALA A 35 6.90 -0.98 -25.23
C ALA A 35 7.85 -0.21 -24.30
N SER A 36 8.79 0.57 -24.85
CA SER A 36 9.70 1.42 -24.06
C SER A 36 8.95 2.48 -23.23
N ARG A 37 7.85 3.05 -23.75
CA ARG A 37 6.98 3.94 -22.98
C ARG A 37 6.23 3.21 -21.87
N ALA A 38 5.77 1.98 -22.11
CA ALA A 38 5.11 1.17 -21.10
C ALA A 38 6.08 0.77 -19.98
N GLU A 39 7.32 0.39 -20.31
CA GLU A 39 8.38 0.12 -19.34
C GLU A 39 8.77 1.38 -18.56
N SER A 40 8.87 2.55 -19.22
CA SER A 40 9.14 3.83 -18.54
C SER A 40 8.03 4.30 -17.59
N ARG A 41 6.84 3.69 -17.71
CA ARG A 41 5.69 3.94 -16.84
C ARG A 41 5.64 3.00 -15.65
N GLN A 42 6.56 2.04 -15.53
CA GLN A 42 6.65 1.15 -14.38
C GLN A 42 7.84 1.50 -13.50
N ALA A 43 7.69 1.31 -12.19
CA ALA A 43 8.75 1.46 -11.22
C ALA A 43 8.59 0.43 -10.10
N ARG A 44 9.67 0.21 -9.36
CA ARG A 44 9.67 -0.64 -8.16
C ARG A 44 9.62 0.25 -6.92
N TYR A 45 8.67 -0.04 -6.05
CA TYR A 45 8.56 0.61 -4.75
C TYR A 45 8.49 -0.42 -3.63
N LEU A 46 8.69 0.04 -2.40
CA LEU A 46 8.58 -0.80 -1.21
C LEU A 46 7.16 -1.38 -1.13
N ALA A 47 7.08 -2.69 -0.90
CA ALA A 47 5.81 -3.34 -0.63
C ALA A 47 5.41 -3.12 0.84
N VAL A 48 4.11 -3.00 1.08
CA VAL A 48 3.50 -2.88 2.40
C VAL A 48 2.43 -3.96 2.57
N SER A 49 2.50 -4.71 3.66
CA SER A 49 1.56 -5.79 3.92
C SER A 49 0.25 -5.25 4.47
N ALA A 50 -0.85 -5.49 3.75
CA ALA A 50 -2.20 -5.47 4.29
C ALA A 50 -2.62 -6.91 4.60
N GLY A 51 -1.83 -7.64 5.40
CA GLY A 51 -2.06 -9.06 5.67
C GLY A 51 -1.33 -9.58 6.90
N THR A 52 -1.63 -10.82 7.27
CA THR A 52 -0.95 -11.57 8.33
C THR A 52 0.26 -12.34 7.79
N ASP A 53 0.15 -12.93 6.60
CA ASP A 53 1.21 -13.73 5.96
C ASP A 53 2.03 -12.94 4.94
N THR A 54 3.35 -13.03 5.10
CA THR A 54 4.35 -12.42 4.23
C THR A 54 5.57 -13.30 4.03
N GLU A 55 5.58 -14.53 4.54
CA GLU A 55 6.77 -15.36 4.42
C GLU A 55 7.05 -15.58 2.92
N GLY A 56 8.28 -15.28 2.50
CA GLY A 56 8.65 -15.33 1.08
C GLY A 56 8.07 -14.21 0.19
N LYS A 57 7.34 -13.22 0.72
CA LYS A 57 6.90 -12.06 -0.07
C LYS A 57 8.01 -11.02 -0.17
N SER A 58 8.31 -10.61 -1.41
CA SER A 58 9.36 -9.65 -1.72
C SER A 58 9.15 -8.30 -1.04
N LYS A 59 10.25 -7.68 -0.58
CA LYS A 59 10.29 -6.31 -0.04
C LYS A 59 9.81 -5.22 -1.01
N GLU A 60 9.79 -5.49 -2.30
CA GLU A 60 9.46 -4.53 -3.36
C GLU A 60 8.43 -5.12 -4.32
N ALA A 61 7.61 -4.26 -4.90
CA ALA A 61 6.67 -4.63 -5.95
C ALA A 61 6.68 -3.61 -7.09
N VAL A 62 6.35 -4.09 -8.28
CA VAL A 62 6.27 -3.26 -9.49
C VAL A 62 4.87 -2.65 -9.58
N THR A 63 4.81 -1.36 -9.87
CA THR A 63 3.57 -0.65 -10.19
C THR A 63 3.86 0.52 -11.12
N VAL A 64 2.86 1.37 -11.39
CA VAL A 64 3.04 2.58 -12.19
C VAL A 64 4.03 3.55 -11.53
N SER A 65 4.90 4.17 -12.30
CA SER A 65 5.89 5.12 -11.82
C SER A 65 5.24 6.42 -11.40
N VAL A 66 5.54 6.87 -10.17
CA VAL A 66 5.08 8.15 -9.65
C VAL A 66 5.75 9.35 -10.28
N GLU A 67 6.88 9.15 -10.96
CA GLU A 67 7.61 10.22 -11.65
C GLU A 67 7.02 10.52 -13.04
N THR A 68 6.35 9.54 -13.65
CA THR A 68 5.82 9.65 -15.02
C THR A 68 4.31 9.55 -15.10
N THR A 69 3.63 9.43 -13.95
CA THR A 69 2.17 9.34 -13.83
C THR A 69 1.64 10.52 -13.04
N HIS A 70 0.63 11.20 -13.58
CA HIS A 70 -0.07 12.27 -12.89
C HIS A 70 -1.16 11.67 -11.99
N PHE A 71 -1.14 12.04 -10.72
CA PHE A 71 -2.16 11.65 -9.74
C PHE A 71 -2.97 12.88 -9.35
N TYR A 72 -4.27 12.68 -9.14
CA TYR A 72 -5.18 13.75 -8.79
C TYR A 72 -5.91 13.41 -7.50
N ALA A 73 -6.02 14.41 -6.62
CA ALA A 73 -6.85 14.35 -5.44
C ALA A 73 -8.35 14.33 -5.82
N PRO A 74 -9.26 13.99 -4.88
CA PRO A 74 -10.69 13.96 -5.16
C PRO A 74 -11.29 15.29 -5.66
N ASP A 75 -10.65 16.42 -5.35
CA ASP A 75 -11.05 17.76 -5.81
C ASP A 75 -10.48 18.14 -7.19
N GLY A 76 -9.72 17.24 -7.82
CA GLY A 76 -9.08 17.45 -9.12
C GLY A 76 -7.70 18.12 -9.04
N THR A 77 -7.19 18.44 -7.85
CA THR A 77 -5.85 19.01 -7.69
C THR A 77 -4.79 17.95 -8.01
N GLU A 78 -3.81 18.31 -8.85
CA GLU A 78 -2.67 17.42 -9.12
C GLU A 78 -1.80 17.28 -7.87
N ILE A 79 -1.45 16.03 -7.55
CA ILE A 79 -0.65 15.68 -6.39
C ILE A 79 0.83 15.70 -6.76
N ASP A 80 1.61 16.52 -6.05
CA ASP A 80 3.07 16.48 -6.13
C ASP A 80 3.62 15.23 -5.41
N ALA A 81 3.81 14.15 -6.19
CA ALA A 81 4.30 12.87 -5.69
C ALA A 81 5.67 12.96 -4.99
N SER A 82 6.47 14.01 -5.24
CA SER A 82 7.79 14.19 -4.63
C SER A 82 7.72 14.41 -3.11
N GLN A 83 6.57 14.85 -2.59
CA GLN A 83 6.31 15.05 -1.17
C GLN A 83 6.00 13.75 -0.42
N TYR A 84 5.85 12.65 -1.15
CA TYR A 84 5.40 11.37 -0.61
C TYR A 84 6.42 10.26 -0.85
N GLU A 85 6.38 9.26 0.03
CA GLU A 85 7.04 7.98 -0.11
C GLU A 85 6.01 6.96 -0.64
N PRO A 86 6.22 6.39 -1.84
CA PRO A 86 5.29 5.42 -2.43
C PRO A 86 5.45 4.03 -1.83
N PHE A 87 4.32 3.35 -1.57
CA PHE A 87 4.27 1.95 -1.17
C PHE A 87 3.26 1.17 -2.01
N VAL A 88 3.54 -0.10 -2.29
CA VAL A 88 2.61 -0.99 -3.00
C VAL A 88 1.98 -1.98 -2.03
N VAL A 89 0.66 -2.03 -1.98
CA VAL A 89 -0.05 -2.92 -1.07
C VAL A 89 0.06 -4.37 -1.54
N SER A 90 0.33 -5.26 -0.58
CA SER A 90 0.20 -6.71 -0.74
C SER A 90 -0.82 -7.24 0.25
N GLY A 91 -1.95 -7.75 -0.25
CA GLY A 91 -3.06 -8.31 0.51
C GLY A 91 -4.27 -7.39 0.62
N ASN A 92 -5.37 -7.92 1.17
CA ASN A 92 -6.69 -7.27 1.22
C ASN A 92 -7.21 -7.01 2.65
N SER A 93 -6.39 -7.14 3.70
CA SER A 93 -6.83 -6.93 5.09
C SER A 93 -7.22 -5.49 5.43
N MET A 94 -7.06 -4.55 4.50
CA MET A 94 -7.45 -3.16 4.64
C MET A 94 -8.61 -2.77 3.72
N SER A 95 -9.30 -3.76 3.13
CA SER A 95 -10.44 -3.55 2.21
C SER A 95 -11.58 -2.75 2.85
N LEU A 96 -11.84 -2.94 4.15
CA LEU A 96 -12.81 -2.16 4.93
C LEU A 96 -12.44 -0.67 5.07
N CYS A 97 -11.25 -0.27 4.61
CA CYS A 97 -10.78 1.10 4.49
C CYS A 97 -10.67 1.59 3.04
N GLY A 98 -11.14 0.79 2.06
CA GLY A 98 -10.97 1.09 0.64
C GLY A 98 -9.54 0.93 0.13
N ILE A 99 -8.73 0.09 0.79
CA ILE A 99 -7.35 -0.22 0.37
C ILE A 99 -7.28 -1.70 0.01
N TYR A 100 -6.87 -1.98 -1.22
CA TYR A 100 -6.88 -3.30 -1.83
C TYR A 100 -5.48 -3.74 -2.27
N ASP A 101 -5.35 -5.04 -2.58
CA ASP A 101 -4.13 -5.61 -3.13
C ASP A 101 -3.68 -4.84 -4.39
N LYS A 102 -2.38 -4.54 -4.46
CA LYS A 102 -1.71 -3.76 -5.52
C LYS A 102 -2.05 -2.28 -5.60
N ASP A 103 -2.85 -1.75 -4.66
CA ASP A 103 -2.99 -0.30 -4.56
C ASP A 103 -1.63 0.37 -4.31
N LEU A 104 -1.44 1.53 -4.92
CA LEU A 104 -0.33 2.43 -4.65
C LEU A 104 -0.72 3.41 -3.55
N LEU A 105 0.01 3.40 -2.45
CA LEU A 105 -0.14 4.34 -1.34
C LEU A 105 0.90 5.46 -1.47
N LEU A 106 0.47 6.70 -1.26
CA LEU A 106 1.36 7.84 -1.07
C LEU A 106 1.37 8.23 0.41
N VAL A 107 2.52 8.04 1.07
CA VAL A 107 2.71 8.29 2.50
C VAL A 107 3.51 9.58 2.68
N ALA A 108 3.05 10.51 3.49
CA ALA A 108 3.75 11.79 3.68
C ALA A 108 5.17 11.56 4.21
N LYS A 109 6.17 12.23 3.59
CA LYS A 109 7.55 12.23 4.10
C LYS A 109 7.66 13.05 5.39
N GLY A 110 8.68 12.74 6.19
CA GLY A 110 8.98 13.51 7.41
C GLY A 110 7.94 13.33 8.51
N PHE A 111 7.49 12.09 8.73
CA PHE A 111 6.49 11.80 9.73
C PHE A 111 6.92 12.26 11.14
N GLU A 112 6.03 12.99 11.80
CA GLU A 112 6.13 13.35 13.21
C GLU A 112 4.94 12.78 13.98
N SER A 113 5.17 12.33 15.22
CA SER A 113 4.12 11.75 16.06
C SER A 113 2.95 12.71 16.34
N SER A 114 3.20 14.01 16.27
CA SER A 114 2.20 15.09 16.34
C SER A 114 1.14 15.01 15.22
N GLN A 115 1.45 14.36 14.09
CA GLN A 115 0.54 14.21 12.96
C GLN A 115 -0.51 13.10 13.17
N LEU A 116 -0.34 12.23 14.17
CA LEU A 116 -1.36 11.28 14.64
C LEU A 116 -2.36 11.94 15.60
N THR A 117 -2.60 13.23 15.43
CA THR A 117 -3.77 13.95 15.93
C THR A 117 -4.98 13.64 15.03
N ASP A 118 -6.21 13.73 15.53
CA ASP A 118 -7.46 13.49 14.77
C ASP A 118 -7.61 12.06 14.19
N LEU A 119 -7.52 11.06 15.05
CA LEU A 119 -7.71 9.64 14.70
C LEU A 119 -9.20 9.28 14.52
N PRO A 120 -9.54 8.26 13.69
CA PRO A 120 -8.63 7.28 13.07
C PRO A 120 -7.99 7.73 11.76
N LYS A 121 -6.78 7.21 11.48
CA LYS A 121 -6.03 7.43 10.23
C LYS A 121 -5.41 6.12 9.74
N ILE A 122 -5.13 6.01 8.44
CA ILE A 122 -4.39 4.88 7.89
C ILE A 122 -2.89 5.15 8.02
N ALA A 123 -2.16 4.23 8.64
CA ALA A 123 -0.74 4.38 8.90
C ALA A 123 0.06 3.20 8.34
N VAL A 124 1.27 3.50 7.86
CA VAL A 124 2.29 2.52 7.53
C VAL A 124 3.19 2.34 8.75
N ILE A 125 3.34 1.10 9.20
CA ILE A 125 4.02 0.75 10.44
C ILE A 125 5.07 -0.31 10.12
N LYS A 126 6.27 -0.17 10.67
CA LYS A 126 7.34 -1.16 10.55
C LYS A 126 6.89 -2.49 11.15
N ARG A 127 7.26 -3.58 10.49
CA ARG A 127 6.99 -4.94 10.97
C ARG A 127 8.06 -5.37 11.95
N ARG A 128 7.63 -6.20 12.89
CA ARG A 128 8.55 -6.85 13.83
C ARG A 128 9.20 -8.03 13.10
N ASN A 129 10.51 -8.20 13.27
CA ASN A 129 11.28 -9.36 12.83
C ASN A 129 11.15 -9.73 11.34
N ALA A 130 10.89 -8.77 10.45
CA ALA A 130 10.90 -9.02 9.01
C ALA A 130 12.34 -9.31 8.54
N LYS A 131 12.55 -10.36 7.73
CA LYS A 131 13.85 -10.63 7.12
C LYS A 131 14.19 -9.51 6.12
N PRO A 132 15.47 -9.13 5.92
CA PRO A 132 15.84 -7.96 5.11
C PRO A 132 15.29 -7.94 3.67
N ASP A 133 15.06 -9.10 3.08
CA ASP A 133 14.56 -9.32 1.72
C ASP A 133 13.02 -9.41 1.63
N GLU A 134 12.35 -9.50 2.77
CA GLU A 134 10.89 -9.59 2.88
C GLU A 134 10.23 -8.22 3.11
N ILE A 135 8.90 -8.17 2.99
CA ILE A 135 8.09 -6.98 3.29
C ILE A 135 8.39 -6.45 4.72
N GLN A 136 8.95 -5.24 4.78
CA GLN A 136 9.36 -4.58 6.03
C GLN A 136 8.24 -3.82 6.74
N TYR A 137 7.16 -3.49 6.03
CA TYR A 137 6.11 -2.60 6.52
C TYR A 137 4.73 -3.23 6.43
N LYS A 138 3.81 -2.78 7.27
CA LYS A 138 2.38 -3.15 7.22
C LYS A 138 1.53 -1.89 7.24
N VAL A 139 0.35 -1.97 6.65
CA VAL A 139 -0.64 -0.89 6.66
C VAL A 139 -1.76 -1.25 7.63
N ARG A 140 -2.15 -0.30 8.47
CA ARG A 140 -3.13 -0.48 9.55
C ARG A 140 -3.99 0.76 9.72
N ARG A 141 -5.21 0.61 10.25
CA ARG A 141 -6.03 1.75 10.69
C ARG A 141 -5.67 2.06 12.14
N ALA A 142 -4.97 3.17 12.38
CA ALA A 142 -4.66 3.66 13.72
C ALA A 142 -5.89 4.33 14.33
N TRP A 143 -6.15 4.06 15.62
CA TRP A 143 -7.33 4.54 16.35
C TRP A 143 -6.99 5.42 17.54
N LYS A 144 -5.88 5.12 18.23
CA LYS A 144 -5.44 5.90 19.39
C LYS A 144 -3.93 5.81 19.56
N THR A 145 -3.32 6.89 20.03
CA THR A 145 -1.98 6.88 20.62
C THR A 145 -2.10 7.10 22.12
N CYS A 146 -1.39 6.30 22.92
CA CYS A 146 -1.42 6.39 24.38
C CYS A 146 -0.11 5.84 24.97
N LEU A 147 0.04 5.91 26.29
CA LEU A 147 1.10 5.21 27.01
C LEU A 147 0.64 3.78 27.31
N ILE A 148 1.57 2.83 27.32
CA ILE A 148 1.28 1.43 27.69
C ILE A 148 0.79 1.28 29.13
N THR A 149 1.10 2.27 29.98
CA THR A 149 0.71 2.35 31.40
C THR A 149 -0.59 3.10 31.65
N ASP A 150 -1.23 3.66 30.61
CA ASP A 150 -2.54 4.29 30.76
C ASP A 150 -3.61 3.23 31.12
N ASP A 151 -4.81 3.68 31.51
CA ASP A 151 -5.98 2.80 31.61
C ASP A 151 -6.41 2.35 30.19
N LEU A 152 -5.76 1.29 29.71
CA LEU A 152 -6.00 0.75 28.38
C LEU A 152 -7.44 0.26 28.19
N GLN A 153 -8.14 -0.10 29.27
CA GLN A 153 -9.52 -0.56 29.17
C GLN A 153 -10.44 0.63 28.87
N ALA A 154 -10.23 1.76 29.56
CA ALA A 154 -10.90 3.01 29.23
C ALA A 154 -10.56 3.46 27.79
N VAL A 155 -9.29 3.38 27.39
CA VAL A 155 -8.85 3.74 26.03
C VAL A 155 -9.56 2.91 24.95
N ILE A 156 -9.60 1.58 25.09
CA ILE A 156 -10.28 0.72 24.11
C ILE A 156 -11.78 1.02 24.09
N ARG A 157 -12.41 1.24 25.24
CA ARG A 157 -13.84 1.61 25.30
C ARG A 157 -14.12 2.94 24.62
N GLU A 158 -13.23 3.93 24.75
CA GLU A 158 -13.32 5.21 24.04
C GLU A 158 -13.29 4.99 22.52
N VAL A 159 -12.33 4.19 22.03
CA VAL A 159 -12.24 3.84 20.60
C VAL A 159 -13.53 3.18 20.12
N LEU A 160 -14.02 2.17 20.84
CA LEU A 160 -15.26 1.44 20.51
C LEU A 160 -16.51 2.32 20.57
N ALA A 161 -16.50 3.39 21.38
CA ALA A 161 -17.60 4.34 21.50
C ALA A 161 -17.59 5.41 20.39
N SER A 162 -16.45 5.62 19.72
CA SER A 162 -16.29 6.63 18.68
C SER A 162 -17.23 6.43 17.50
N ALA A 163 -17.67 7.53 16.88
CA ALA A 163 -18.54 7.47 15.71
C ALA A 163 -17.88 6.73 14.52
N ALA A 164 -16.57 6.90 14.35
CA ALA A 164 -15.82 6.23 13.30
C ALA A 164 -15.74 4.70 13.51
N PHE A 165 -15.59 4.24 14.76
CA PHE A 165 -15.58 2.80 15.04
C PHE A 165 -16.97 2.19 14.91
N LYS A 166 -18.04 2.91 15.32
CA LYS A 166 -19.43 2.45 15.12
C LYS A 166 -19.75 2.18 13.65
N LYS A 167 -19.18 2.95 12.72
CA LYS A 167 -19.31 2.67 11.27
C LYS A 167 -18.62 1.36 10.87
N LEU A 168 -17.46 1.06 11.45
CA LEU A 168 -16.77 -0.22 11.23
C LEU A 168 -17.53 -1.39 11.86
N GLN A 169 -18.18 -1.17 13.01
CA GLN A 169 -18.95 -2.19 13.71
C GLN A 169 -20.17 -2.68 12.92
N ALA A 170 -20.62 -1.92 11.91
CA ALA A 170 -21.68 -2.35 11.00
C ALA A 170 -21.22 -3.39 9.97
N ALA A 171 -19.91 -3.62 9.82
CA ALA A 171 -19.37 -4.66 8.96
C ALA A 171 -19.52 -6.03 9.62
N GLU A 172 -19.88 -7.06 8.85
CA GLU A 172 -20.08 -8.44 9.32
C GLU A 172 -18.80 -9.01 9.95
N GLU A 173 -17.65 -8.58 9.45
CA GLU A 173 -16.34 -8.99 9.94
C GLU A 173 -15.95 -8.34 11.27
N CYS A 174 -16.75 -7.42 11.83
CA CYS A 174 -16.46 -6.80 13.11
C CYS A 174 -17.10 -7.62 14.25
N PRO A 175 -16.30 -8.31 15.08
CA PRO A 175 -16.83 -9.11 16.17
C PRO A 175 -17.38 -8.24 17.30
N ASP A 176 -18.10 -8.87 18.23
CA ASP A 176 -18.64 -8.22 19.41
C ASP A 176 -17.57 -7.52 20.25
N LYS A 177 -17.97 -6.44 20.91
CA LYS A 177 -17.08 -5.59 21.70
C LYS A 177 -16.31 -6.36 22.77
N ASP A 178 -16.98 -7.30 23.44
CA ASP A 178 -16.36 -8.10 24.49
C ASP A 178 -15.27 -9.02 23.90
N VAL A 179 -15.49 -9.57 22.71
CA VAL A 179 -14.47 -10.39 22.02
C VAL A 179 -13.25 -9.54 21.65
N LEU A 180 -13.48 -8.32 21.14
CA LEU A 180 -12.39 -7.39 20.82
C LEU A 180 -11.57 -7.00 22.05
N ILE A 181 -12.24 -6.72 23.17
CA ILE A 181 -11.60 -6.35 24.43
C ILE A 181 -10.80 -7.55 24.98
N THR A 182 -11.41 -8.73 25.05
CA THR A 182 -10.75 -9.94 25.57
C THR A 182 -9.52 -10.29 24.75
N ASP A 183 -9.62 -10.35 23.41
CA ASP A 183 -8.45 -10.61 22.53
C ASP A 183 -7.36 -9.54 22.72
N PHE A 184 -7.73 -8.27 22.88
CA PHE A 184 -6.76 -7.20 23.13
C PHE A 184 -5.92 -7.46 24.39
N PHE A 185 -6.57 -7.76 25.51
CA PHE A 185 -5.87 -7.92 26.79
C PHE A 185 -5.16 -9.27 26.92
N GLU A 186 -5.83 -10.36 26.57
CA GLU A 186 -5.32 -11.72 26.79
C GLU A 186 -4.25 -12.11 25.77
N THR A 187 -4.36 -11.59 24.53
CA THR A 187 -3.45 -11.95 23.43
C THR A 187 -2.53 -10.80 23.06
N ARG A 188 -3.08 -9.65 22.66
CA ARG A 188 -2.28 -8.58 22.00
C ARG A 188 -1.37 -7.85 22.97
N LEU A 189 -1.90 -7.43 24.12
CA LEU A 189 -1.15 -6.74 25.17
C LEU A 189 -0.12 -7.66 25.81
N LYS A 190 -0.51 -8.89 26.15
CA LYS A 190 0.40 -9.90 26.68
C LYS A 190 1.58 -10.14 25.74
N SER A 191 1.31 -10.37 24.45
CA SER A 191 2.34 -10.51 23.43
C SER A 191 3.25 -9.28 23.37
N TYR A 192 2.69 -8.08 23.35
CA TYR A 192 3.47 -6.83 23.33
C TYR A 192 4.44 -6.73 24.50
N LYS A 193 3.97 -6.96 25.73
CA LYS A 193 4.80 -6.91 26.95
C LYS A 193 5.88 -8.00 26.97
N THR A 194 5.59 -9.19 26.45
CA THR A 194 6.60 -10.26 26.30
C THR A 194 7.72 -9.86 25.34
N TYR A 195 7.39 -9.21 24.23
CA TYR A 195 8.39 -8.76 23.26
C TYR A 195 9.17 -7.52 23.70
N TYR A 196 8.55 -6.64 24.50
CA TYR A 196 9.14 -5.41 24.99
C TYR A 196 9.06 -5.36 26.52
N PRO A 197 9.93 -6.11 27.23
CA PRO A 197 9.84 -6.27 28.68
C PRO A 197 9.98 -4.94 29.45
N ASP A 198 10.69 -3.96 28.88
CA ASP A 198 10.88 -2.64 29.48
C ASP A 198 9.88 -1.59 28.98
N CYS A 199 8.79 -1.98 28.32
CA CYS A 199 7.81 -1.03 27.78
C CYS A 199 7.14 -0.17 28.87
N ASP A 200 6.99 -0.70 30.09
CA ASP A 200 6.36 0.04 31.19
C ASP A 200 7.26 1.16 31.76
N ARG A 201 8.54 1.25 31.37
CA ARG A 201 9.44 2.34 31.81
C ARG A 201 9.23 3.59 30.95
N GLU A 202 9.08 4.75 31.59
CA GLU A 202 8.78 6.01 30.88
C GLU A 202 9.83 6.40 29.82
N GLN A 203 11.11 6.10 30.06
CA GLN A 203 12.19 6.39 29.10
C GLN A 203 12.30 5.37 27.96
N SER A 204 11.48 4.31 27.97
CA SER A 204 11.50 3.29 26.93
C SER A 204 10.87 3.80 25.65
N ASP A 205 11.56 3.58 24.54
CA ASP A 205 11.01 3.78 23.19
C ASP A 205 9.72 3.01 22.92
N PHE A 206 9.43 1.99 23.72
CA PHE A 206 8.25 1.11 23.61
C PHE A 206 7.12 1.52 24.56
N HIS A 207 7.31 2.60 25.32
CA HIS A 207 6.32 3.11 26.28
C HIS A 207 5.15 3.79 25.60
N ARG A 208 5.42 4.57 24.55
CA ARG A 208 4.41 5.20 23.70
C ARG A 208 3.96 4.21 22.63
N ILE A 209 2.66 3.99 22.54
CA ILE A 209 2.06 3.00 21.63
C ILE A 209 1.02 3.61 20.72
N VAL A 210 0.75 2.90 19.62
CA VAL A 210 -0.41 3.10 18.77
C VAL A 210 -1.28 1.85 18.79
N ILE A 211 -2.56 2.04 19.07
CA ILE A 211 -3.60 1.02 18.95
C ILE A 211 -4.19 1.13 17.55
N SER A 212 -4.23 0.01 16.84
CA SER A 212 -4.68 -0.07 15.46
C SER A 212 -5.56 -1.29 15.23
N THR A 213 -6.27 -1.36 14.10
CA THR A 213 -6.97 -2.57 13.67
C THR A 213 -6.57 -3.01 12.27
N THR A 214 -6.85 -4.27 11.98
CA THR A 214 -6.79 -4.90 10.66
C THR A 214 -7.84 -5.98 10.56
N LEU A 215 -8.24 -6.36 9.34
CA LEU A 215 -8.97 -7.59 9.10
C LEU A 215 -8.00 -8.78 9.08
N HIS A 216 -8.18 -9.74 9.99
CA HIS A 216 -7.48 -11.03 9.93
C HIS A 216 -8.21 -11.92 8.92
N THR A 217 -7.66 -12.06 7.72
CA THR A 217 -8.32 -12.76 6.61
C THR A 217 -8.44 -14.27 6.82
N ASP A 218 -7.63 -14.84 7.70
CA ASP A 218 -7.64 -16.25 8.10
C ASP A 218 -8.90 -16.64 8.91
N ILE A 219 -9.34 -15.74 9.78
CA ILE A 219 -10.52 -15.92 10.64
C ILE A 219 -11.69 -15.01 10.24
N ASN A 220 -11.49 -14.19 9.19
CA ASN A 220 -12.40 -13.17 8.68
C ASN A 220 -12.94 -12.19 9.76
N GLU A 221 -12.06 -11.74 10.66
CA GLU A 221 -12.45 -10.85 11.75
C GLU A 221 -11.54 -9.64 11.89
N VAL A 222 -12.12 -8.49 12.20
CA VAL A 222 -11.38 -7.30 12.64
C VAL A 222 -10.82 -7.56 14.03
N ARG A 223 -9.51 -7.33 14.20
CA ARG A 223 -8.86 -7.41 15.51
C ARG A 223 -7.98 -6.20 15.78
N PHE A 224 -7.81 -5.88 17.06
CA PHE A 224 -6.88 -4.86 17.49
C PHE A 224 -5.42 -5.34 17.38
N SER A 225 -4.52 -4.39 17.32
CA SER A 225 -3.07 -4.57 17.31
C SER A 225 -2.41 -3.42 18.06
N ILE A 226 -1.30 -3.71 18.73
CA ILE A 226 -0.51 -2.74 19.50
C ILE A 226 0.89 -2.67 18.89
N HIS A 227 1.34 -1.47 18.58
CA HIS A 227 2.67 -1.22 18.03
C HIS A 227 3.36 -0.07 18.77
N PRO A 228 4.70 -0.09 18.88
CA PRO A 228 5.44 1.07 19.36
C PRO A 228 5.18 2.26 18.43
N LEU A 229 5.00 3.44 19.01
CA LEU A 229 4.74 4.64 18.22
C LEU A 229 5.93 4.97 17.29
N LYS A 230 7.16 4.68 17.74
CA LYS A 230 8.38 4.87 16.93
C LYS A 230 8.44 4.02 15.66
N ASP A 231 7.64 2.96 15.58
CA ASP A 231 7.59 2.10 14.40
C ASP A 231 6.63 2.65 13.33
N VAL A 232 5.86 3.70 13.62
CA VAL A 232 5.03 4.36 12.61
C VAL A 232 5.94 5.13 11.64
N LYS A 233 5.91 4.73 10.37
CA LYS A 233 6.70 5.32 9.30
C LYS A 233 6.03 6.57 8.72
N GLY A 234 4.70 6.58 8.68
CA GLY A 234 3.93 7.72 8.19
C GLY A 234 2.44 7.42 8.03
N ILE A 235 1.69 8.46 7.71
CA ILE A 235 0.25 8.40 7.45
C ILE A 235 0.03 8.36 5.93
N VAL A 236 -0.86 7.47 5.50
CA VAL A 236 -1.28 7.38 4.10
C VAL A 236 -2.14 8.60 3.77
N ALA A 237 -1.65 9.43 2.85
CA ALA A 237 -2.37 10.60 2.36
C ALA A 237 -3.34 10.22 1.22
N TYR A 238 -2.87 9.36 0.31
CA TYR A 238 -3.65 8.90 -0.85
C TYR A 238 -3.47 7.41 -1.11
N SER A 239 -4.49 6.78 -1.68
CA SER A 239 -4.48 5.40 -2.18
C SER A 239 -5.02 5.38 -3.60
N PHE A 240 -4.35 4.68 -4.50
CA PHE A 240 -4.75 4.56 -5.90
C PHE A 240 -4.78 3.11 -6.34
N THR A 241 -5.94 2.65 -6.80
CA THR A 241 -6.06 1.40 -7.56
C THR A 241 -5.56 1.65 -8.97
N VAL A 242 -4.34 1.22 -9.23
CA VAL A 242 -3.66 1.46 -10.51
C VAL A 242 -3.74 0.18 -11.36
N PRO A 243 -4.22 0.27 -12.61
CA PRO A 243 -4.20 -0.89 -13.49
C PRO A 243 -2.75 -1.22 -13.82
N LEU A 244 -2.28 -2.39 -13.38
CA LEU A 244 -1.02 -2.94 -13.88
C LEU A 244 -1.15 -3.12 -15.40
N PRO A 245 -0.17 -2.67 -16.21
CA PRO A 245 -0.17 -3.03 -17.62
C PRO A 245 -0.19 -4.55 -17.73
N SER A 246 -1.14 -5.09 -18.48
CA SER A 246 -1.21 -6.51 -18.78
C SER A 246 0.14 -6.98 -19.33
N ALA A 247 0.72 -7.98 -18.66
CA ALA A 247 1.97 -8.63 -19.07
C ALA A 247 1.86 -9.26 -20.45
#